data_AF-Q0SA38-F1
#
_entry.id   AF-Q0SA38-F1
#
_cell.length_a   1.000
_cell.length_b   1.000
_cell.length_c   1.000
_cell.angle_alpha   90.00
_cell.angle_beta   90.00
_cell.angle_gamma   90.00
#
_symmetry.space_group_name_H-M   'P 1'
#
loop_
_entity.id
_entity.type
_entity.pdbx_description
1 polymer ?
#
loop_
_entity_poly.entity_id
_entity_poly.type
_entity_poly.pdbx_seq_one_letter_code
_entity_poly.pdbx_strand_id
1 'polypeptide(L)'
;MKNTFAVRSAVVAAVIAPTLVFAGGTPATAAPTLSAGGTGQVEVRVPTGESWTCFAFDSNFTFKTGAFAAGAGTLDGFATGSNVTAFCFGNMAPFFFSGSVKVT
;
A
#
# COMPACT_ATOMS: atom_id res chain seq x y z
N MET A 1 21.60 -11.70 -20.90
CA MET A 1 20.26 -11.16 -20.61
C MET A 1 20.07 -11.18 -19.09
N LYS A 2 19.93 -10.01 -18.45
CA LYS A 2 19.72 -9.93 -16.98
C LYS A 2 18.24 -10.13 -16.71
N ASN A 3 17.89 -11.23 -16.04
CA ASN A 3 16.50 -11.62 -15.72
C ASN A 3 15.83 -10.58 -14.83
N THR A 4 15.21 -9.57 -15.43
CA THR A 4 14.52 -8.47 -14.75
C THR A 4 13.40 -8.98 -13.85
N PHE A 5 12.78 -10.12 -14.16
CA PHE A 5 11.75 -10.77 -13.35
C PHE A 5 12.28 -11.31 -12.00
N ALA A 6 13.50 -11.83 -11.97
CA ALA A 6 14.11 -12.33 -10.74
C ALA A 6 14.50 -11.16 -9.81
N VAL A 7 14.99 -10.05 -10.38
CA VAL A 7 15.26 -8.81 -9.64
C VAL A 7 13.97 -8.19 -9.11
N ARG A 8 12.90 -8.15 -9.92
CA ARG A 8 11.58 -7.64 -9.52
C ARG A 8 10.95 -8.45 -8.38
N SER A 9 11.07 -9.78 -8.42
CA SER A 9 10.56 -10.67 -7.37
C SER A 9 11.42 -10.60 -6.10
N ALA A 10 12.74 -10.46 -6.25
CA ALA A 10 13.66 -10.30 -5.11
C ALA A 10 13.49 -8.96 -4.40
N VAL A 11 13.18 -7.86 -5.11
CA VAL A 11 12.86 -6.56 -4.47
C VAL A 11 11.54 -6.62 -3.72
N VAL A 12 10.50 -7.24 -4.30
CA VAL A 12 9.21 -7.43 -3.60
C VAL A 12 9.36 -8.35 -2.38
N ALA A 13 10.14 -9.44 -2.47
CA ALA A 13 10.37 -10.35 -1.35
C ALA A 13 11.31 -9.77 -0.27
N ALA A 14 12.34 -9.01 -0.64
CA ALA A 14 13.30 -8.43 0.31
C ALA A 14 12.76 -7.21 1.07
N VAL A 15 11.72 -6.53 0.56
CA VAL A 15 11.00 -5.46 1.28
C VAL A 15 10.07 -6.03 2.37
N ILE A 16 9.66 -7.30 2.27
CA ILE A 16 8.67 -7.90 3.18
C ILE A 16 9.32 -8.54 4.43
N ALA A 17 10.62 -8.86 4.40
CA ALA A 17 11.26 -9.66 5.45
C ALA A 17 11.88 -8.91 6.66
N PRO A 18 12.55 -7.73 6.57
CA PRO A 18 13.44 -7.34 7.67
C PRO A 18 12.98 -6.26 8.67
N THR A 19 11.82 -5.60 8.55
CA THR A 19 11.55 -4.42 9.42
C THR A 19 10.14 -4.27 9.97
N LEU A 20 9.36 -5.35 10.07
CA LEU A 20 8.18 -5.33 10.93
C LEU A 20 8.60 -5.58 12.37
N VAL A 21 9.17 -4.55 13.02
CA VAL A 21 9.10 -4.45 14.48
C VAL A 21 7.63 -4.24 14.81
N PHE A 22 6.90 -5.33 14.98
CA PHE A 22 5.51 -5.30 15.43
C PHE A 22 5.51 -4.77 16.86
N ALA A 23 5.32 -3.46 17.03
CA ALA A 23 5.04 -2.87 18.33
C ALA A 23 3.80 -3.57 18.90
N GLY A 24 3.89 -4.10 20.12
CA GLY A 24 2.82 -4.88 20.74
C GLY A 24 1.46 -4.19 20.63
N GLY A 25 0.52 -4.81 19.93
CA GLY A 25 -0.81 -4.31 19.63
C GLY A 25 -1.75 -5.45 19.24
N THR A 26 -3.03 -5.16 18.98
CA THR A 26 -4.01 -6.18 18.55
C THR A 26 -3.89 -6.48 17.05
N PRO A 27 -4.12 -7.72 16.61
CA PRO A 27 -4.20 -8.06 15.19
C PRO A 27 -5.24 -7.21 14.46
N ALA A 28 -4.94 -6.82 13.22
CA ALA A 28 -5.91 -6.12 12.40
C ALA A 28 -7.14 -6.99 12.15
N THR A 29 -8.32 -6.42 12.34
CA THR A 29 -9.61 -7.11 12.23
C THR A 29 -10.37 -6.75 10.96
N ALA A 30 -10.00 -5.64 10.31
CA ALA A 30 -10.59 -5.18 9.07
C ALA A 30 -9.56 -4.51 8.15
N ALA A 31 -9.69 -4.75 6.83
CA ALA A 31 -8.81 -4.18 5.81
C ALA A 31 -9.27 -2.78 5.35
N PRO A 32 -8.34 -1.92 4.89
CA PRO A 32 -8.68 -0.66 4.26
C PRO A 32 -9.34 -0.87 2.89
N THR A 33 -10.09 0.13 2.45
CA THR A 33 -10.58 0.22 1.06
C THR A 33 -9.78 1.25 0.28
N LEU A 34 -9.60 1.01 -1.02
CA LEU A 34 -8.96 1.95 -1.94
C LEU A 34 -10.00 2.51 -2.90
N SER A 35 -9.88 3.81 -3.19
CA SER A 35 -10.67 4.50 -4.20
C SER A 35 -9.81 5.53 -4.93
N ALA A 36 -10.29 5.97 -6.10
CA ALA A 36 -9.67 7.11 -6.76
C ALA A 36 -9.95 8.35 -5.92
N GLY A 37 -8.91 9.11 -5.58
CA GLY A 37 -9.03 10.37 -4.85
C GLY A 37 -9.13 11.56 -5.81
N GLY A 38 -8.56 12.69 -5.39
CA GLY A 38 -8.30 13.81 -6.29
C GLY A 38 -7.31 13.45 -7.41
N THR A 39 -7.03 14.42 -8.28
CA THR A 39 -6.13 14.22 -9.42
C THR A 39 -4.76 13.70 -8.98
N GLY A 40 -4.35 12.56 -9.52
CA GLY A 40 -3.07 11.94 -9.16
C GLY A 40 -3.04 11.29 -7.76
N GLN A 41 -4.20 11.06 -7.15
CA GLN A 41 -4.31 10.52 -5.78
C GLN A 41 -5.05 9.18 -5.74
N VAL A 42 -4.62 8.33 -4.81
CA VAL A 42 -5.39 7.18 -4.32
C VAL A 42 -5.84 7.48 -2.91
N GLU A 43 -7.14 7.40 -2.66
CA GLU A 43 -7.69 7.48 -1.31
C GLU A 43 -7.60 6.10 -0.65
N VAL A 44 -7.11 6.10 0.59
CA VAL A 44 -7.03 4.93 1.48
C VAL A 44 -7.97 5.20 2.65
N ARG A 45 -8.99 4.37 2.81
CA ARG A 45 -9.94 4.48 3.91
C ARG A 45 -9.74 3.34 4.90
N VAL A 46 -9.21 3.68 6.08
CA VAL A 46 -8.90 2.75 7.15
C VAL A 46 -10.10 2.62 8.09
N PRO A 47 -10.54 1.39 8.44
CA PRO A 47 -11.61 1.16 9.39
C PRO A 47 -11.33 1.75 10.78
N THR A 48 -12.39 1.99 11.55
CA THR A 48 -12.26 2.48 12.93
C THR A 48 -11.50 1.48 13.81
N GLY A 49 -10.58 1.97 14.63
CA GLY A 49 -9.76 1.14 15.51
C GLY A 49 -8.56 0.48 14.83
N GLU A 50 -8.39 0.70 13.53
CA GLU A 50 -7.30 0.13 12.74
C GLU A 50 -6.23 1.18 12.40
N SER A 51 -5.04 0.69 12.11
CA SER A 51 -3.92 1.48 11.59
C SER A 51 -3.11 0.65 10.60
N TRP A 52 -2.81 1.23 9.44
CA TRP A 52 -2.25 0.52 8.31
C TRP A 52 -1.12 1.31 7.67
N THR A 53 -0.06 0.62 7.27
CA THR A 53 0.99 1.18 6.41
C THR A 53 0.79 0.67 4.99
N CYS A 54 0.63 1.57 4.04
CA CYS A 54 0.43 1.23 2.63
C CYS A 54 1.62 1.64 1.77
N PHE A 55 1.89 0.82 0.76
CA PHE A 55 2.89 1.02 -0.29
C PHE A 55 2.20 0.89 -1.63
N ALA A 56 2.30 1.89 -2.49
CA ALA A 56 1.60 1.92 -3.76
C ALA A 56 2.54 2.26 -4.90
N PHE A 57 2.34 1.61 -6.04
CA PHE A 57 3.05 1.92 -7.26
C PHE A 57 2.14 1.99 -8.47
N ASP A 58 2.48 2.86 -9.41
CA ASP A 58 1.75 3.02 -10.68
C ASP A 58 2.42 2.28 -11.84
N SER A 59 1.76 2.26 -13.00
CA SER A 59 2.30 1.66 -14.23
C SER A 59 3.59 2.30 -14.74
N ASN A 60 3.94 3.50 -14.25
CA ASN A 60 5.20 4.19 -14.52
C ASN A 60 6.25 3.93 -13.45
N PHE A 61 6.00 3.00 -12.52
CA PHE A 61 6.84 2.67 -11.37
C PHE A 61 7.04 3.83 -10.38
N THR A 62 6.13 4.80 -10.36
CA THR A 62 6.09 5.82 -9.30
C THR A 62 5.71 5.14 -7.99
N PHE A 63 6.56 5.21 -6.98
CA PHE A 63 6.33 4.58 -5.68
C PHE A 63 5.96 5.61 -4.62
N LYS A 64 4.94 5.31 -3.82
CA LYS A 64 4.47 6.12 -2.68
C LYS A 64 4.20 5.23 -1.48
N THR A 65 4.34 5.79 -0.29
CA THR A 65 4.02 5.11 0.96
C THR A 65 3.38 6.06 1.95
N GLY A 66 2.56 5.54 2.85
CA GLY A 66 1.92 6.30 3.91
C GLY A 66 1.49 5.40 5.05
N ALA A 67 1.58 5.92 6.27
CA ALA A 67 0.99 5.33 7.46
C ALA A 67 -0.35 6.03 7.74
N PHE A 68 -1.41 5.25 7.86
CA PHE A 68 -2.78 5.72 7.97
C PHE A 68 -3.39 5.23 9.27
N ALA A 69 -3.90 6.17 10.07
CA ALA A 69 -4.82 5.86 11.15
C ALA A 69 -6.25 5.72 10.60
N ALA A 70 -7.18 5.27 11.44
CA ALA A 70 -8.60 5.23 11.14
C ALA A 70 -9.12 6.51 10.46
N GLY A 71 -9.88 6.35 9.37
CA GLY A 71 -10.38 7.45 8.56
C GLY A 71 -9.83 7.42 7.13
N ALA A 72 -10.02 8.52 6.41
CA ALA A 72 -9.53 8.69 5.05
C ALA A 72 -8.15 9.37 5.06
N GLY A 73 -7.25 8.86 4.23
CA GLY A 73 -6.00 9.52 3.87
C GLY A 73 -5.68 9.28 2.40
N THR A 74 -4.62 9.89 1.89
CA THR A 74 -4.28 9.82 0.46
C THR A 74 -2.83 9.43 0.21
N LEU A 75 -2.61 8.72 -0.89
CA LEU A 75 -1.31 8.49 -1.50
C LEU A 75 -1.26 9.31 -2.80
N ASP A 76 -0.36 10.29 -2.84
CA ASP A 76 -0.40 11.35 -3.84
C ASP A 76 0.81 11.37 -4.78
N GLY A 77 0.59 11.94 -5.97
CA GLY A 77 1.63 12.18 -6.97
C GLY A 77 1.82 11.02 -7.94
N PHE A 78 0.73 10.33 -8.25
CA PHE A 78 0.66 9.39 -9.37
C PHE A 78 0.26 10.12 -10.65
N ALA A 79 0.61 9.54 -11.80
CA ALA A 79 0.14 10.08 -13.07
C ALA A 79 -1.36 9.78 -13.28
N THR A 80 -2.11 10.78 -13.72
CA THR A 80 -3.52 10.62 -14.11
C THR A 80 -3.68 9.54 -15.18
N GLY A 81 -4.67 8.67 -15.00
CA GLY A 81 -4.95 7.54 -15.88
C GLY A 81 -4.11 6.30 -15.61
N SER A 82 -3.09 6.38 -14.74
CA SER A 82 -2.31 5.20 -14.33
C SER A 82 -3.14 4.24 -13.49
N ASN A 83 -2.84 2.95 -13.63
CA ASN A 83 -3.31 1.94 -12.69
C ASN A 83 -2.32 1.88 -11.53
N VAL A 84 -2.79 2.20 -10.33
CA VAL A 84 -2.01 2.13 -9.09
C VAL A 84 -2.37 0.85 -8.35
N THR A 85 -1.36 0.08 -7.94
CA THR A 85 -1.53 -1.08 -7.05
C THR A 85 -0.96 -0.74 -5.70
N ALA A 86 -1.75 -0.92 -4.64
CA ALA A 86 -1.31 -0.72 -3.27
C ALA A 86 -1.25 -2.04 -2.49
N PHE A 87 -0.32 -2.09 -1.55
CA PHE A 87 -0.07 -3.15 -0.59
C PHE A 87 -0.10 -2.53 0.79
N CYS A 88 -1.10 -2.89 1.59
CA CYS A 88 -1.27 -2.37 2.94
C CYS A 88 -1.02 -3.47 3.97
N PHE A 89 -0.32 -3.11 5.05
CA PHE A 89 0.00 -3.98 6.17
C PHE A 89 -0.60 -3.39 7.44
N GLY A 90 -1.36 -4.19 8.17
CA GLY A 90 -1.81 -3.83 9.51
C GLY A 90 -0.63 -3.81 10.49
N ASN A 91 -0.76 -3.09 11.60
CA ASN A 91 0.29 -2.98 12.62
C ASN A 91 0.73 -4.33 13.23
N MET A 92 0.01 -5.42 13.01
CA MET A 92 0.38 -6.78 13.41
C MET A 92 0.10 -7.78 12.28
N ALA A 93 1.10 -8.58 11.91
CA ALA A 93 1.00 -9.63 10.88
C ALA A 93 0.04 -10.77 11.30
N PRO A 94 -0.51 -11.54 10.33
CA PRO A 94 -0.10 -11.63 8.92
C PRO A 94 -1.05 -10.94 7.93
N PHE A 95 -1.86 -9.98 8.39
CA PHE A 95 -2.87 -9.37 7.52
C PHE A 95 -2.24 -8.41 6.51
N PHE A 96 -2.27 -8.82 5.24
CA PHE A 96 -1.93 -7.99 4.10
C PHE A 96 -3.19 -7.77 3.25
N PHE A 97 -3.35 -6.56 2.75
CA PHE A 97 -4.38 -6.22 1.78
C PHE A 97 -3.70 -5.73 0.50
N SER A 98 -4.22 -6.15 -0.65
CA SER A 98 -3.81 -5.61 -1.94
C SER A 98 -5.02 -5.23 -2.76
N GLY A 99 -4.93 -4.09 -3.43
CA GLY A 99 -5.95 -3.62 -4.36
C GLY A 99 -5.35 -2.71 -5.41
N SER A 100 -6.04 -2.59 -6.54
CA SER A 100 -5.65 -1.70 -7.63
C SER A 100 -6.77 -0.71 -7.94
N VAL A 101 -6.38 0.53 -8.22
CA VAL A 101 -7.29 1.64 -8.54
C VAL A 101 -6.75 2.39 -9.75
N LYS A 102 -7.63 2.76 -10.66
CA LYS A 102 -7.28 3.69 -11.74
C LYS A 102 -7.40 5.12 -11.22
N VAL A 103 -6.30 5.87 -11.27
CA VAL A 103 -6.23 7.25 -10.76
C VAL A 103 -6.78 8.23 -11.80
N THR A 104 -7.49 9.25 -11.32
CA THR A 104 -8.10 10.32 -12.12
C THR A 104 -7.21 11.55 -12.29
#